data_AF-A0A525BW09-F1
#
_entry.id   AF-A0A525BW09-F1
#
_cell.length_a   1.000
_cell.length_b   1.000
_cell.length_c   1.000
_cell.angle_alpha   90.00
_cell.angle_beta   90.00
_cell.angle_gamma   90.00
#
_symmetry.space_group_name_H-M   'P 1'
#
loop_
_entity.id
_entity.type
_entity.pdbx_description
1 polymer ?
#
loop_
_entity_poly.entity_id
_entity_poly.type
_entity_poly.pdbx_seq_one_letter_code
_entity_poly.pdbx_strand_id
1 'polypeptide(L)' 'MICTRIEELLNGQHKKERSTCPGYNDLAMYLDGRTKLKTTIKLESHFSTCMDCRADIIELKQLLKNI' A
#
# COMPACT_ATOMS: atom_id res chain seq x y z
N MET A 1 -6.66 22.67 -19.12
CA MET A 1 -5.29 22.64 -18.58
C MET A 1 -5.38 22.31 -17.12
N ILE A 2 -5.24 21.04 -16.77
CA ILE A 2 -5.17 20.63 -15.35
C ILE A 2 -3.81 21.10 -14.84
N CYS A 3 -3.79 21.81 -13.71
CA CYS A 3 -2.57 22.29 -13.09
C CYS A 3 -1.60 21.13 -12.92
N THR A 4 -0.35 21.30 -13.37
CA THR A 4 0.77 20.35 -13.26
C THR A 4 0.90 19.76 -11.84
N ARG A 5 0.48 20.52 -10.84
CA ARG A 5 0.39 20.14 -9.41
C ARG A 5 -0.54 18.96 -9.12
N ILE A 6 -1.67 18.82 -9.82
CA ILE A 6 -2.61 17.70 -9.63
C ILE A 6 -2.05 16.44 -10.29
N GLU A 7 -1.40 16.56 -11.45
CA GLU A 7 -0.67 15.44 -12.05
C GLU A 7 0.50 15.01 -11.17
N GLU A 8 1.21 15.93 -10.51
CA GLU A 8 2.25 15.61 -9.51
C GLU A 8 1.69 14.92 -8.25
N LEU A 9 0.48 15.25 -7.81
CA LEU A 9 -0.16 14.56 -6.67
C LEU A 9 -0.68 13.16 -7.03
N LEU A 10 -1.06 12.93 -8.29
CA LEU A 10 -1.52 11.62 -8.78
C LEU A 10 -0.37 10.74 -9.29
N ASN A 11 0.67 11.31 -9.91
CA ASN A 11 1.92 10.64 -10.30
C ASN A 11 2.92 10.53 -9.14
N GLY A 12 2.73 11.32 -8.09
CA GLY A 12 3.42 11.25 -6.81
C GLY A 12 2.94 10.06 -5.98
N GLN A 13 2.95 8.86 -6.58
CA GLN A 13 3.14 7.67 -5.77
C GLN A 13 4.45 7.90 -5.03
N HIS A 14 4.33 8.34 -3.78
CA HIS A 14 5.44 8.51 -2.85
C HIS A 14 6.10 7.13 -2.76
N LYS A 15 7.09 6.90 -3.64
CA LYS A 15 8.13 5.92 -3.41
C LYS A 15 8.69 6.33 -2.06
N LYS A 16 8.30 5.64 -0.97
CA LYS A 16 9.32 5.30 0.02
C LYS A 16 10.46 4.78 -0.84
N GLU A 17 11.62 5.43 -0.83
CA GLU A 17 12.82 5.02 -1.56
C GLU A 17 13.28 3.64 -1.03
N ARG A 18 12.50 2.64 -1.36
CA ARG A 18 12.57 1.23 -1.02
C ARG A 18 11.98 0.57 -2.26
N SER A 19 12.82 0.42 -3.28
CA SER A 19 12.48 -0.23 -4.56
C SER A 19 11.83 -1.61 -4.42
N THR A 20 11.77 -2.16 -3.20
CA THR A 20 11.26 -3.47 -2.81
C THR A 20 9.90 -3.44 -2.09
N CYS A 21 9.37 -2.28 -1.67
CA CYS A 21 8.08 -2.21 -0.96
C CYS A 21 6.89 -2.07 -1.92
N PRO A 22 5.71 -2.66 -1.59
CA PRO A 22 4.50 -2.53 -2.39
C PRO A 22 4.03 -1.08 -2.52
N GLY A 23 3.35 -0.77 -3.63
CA GLY A 23 2.69 0.52 -3.80
C GLY A 23 1.44 0.64 -2.92
N TYR A 24 1.06 1.86 -2.58
CA TYR A 24 -0.15 2.13 -1.76
C TYR A 24 -1.44 1.58 -2.37
N ASN A 25 -1.55 1.54 -3.70
CA ASN A 25 -2.72 0.94 -4.37
C ASN A 25 -2.85 -0.56 -4.07
N ASP A 26 -1.74 -1.30 -4.11
CA ASP A 26 -1.75 -2.74 -3.80
C ASP A 26 -2.11 -2.98 -2.33
N LEU A 27 -1.64 -2.11 -1.43
CA LEU A 27 -1.96 -2.14 -0.01
C LEU A 27 -3.45 -1.85 0.25
N ALA A 28 -4.02 -0.82 -0.40
CA ALA A 28 -5.43 -0.49 -0.31
C ALA A 28 -6.31 -1.65 -0.81
N MET A 29 -6.00 -2.21 -1.99
CA MET A 29 -6.72 -3.38 -2.51
C MET A 29 -6.62 -4.60 -1.58
N TYR A 30 -5.47 -4.77 -0.92
CA TYR A 30 -5.26 -5.87 0.05
C TYR A 30 -6.13 -5.67 1.30
N LEU A 31 -6.20 -4.45 1.82
CA LEU A 31 -7.06 -4.10 2.96
C LEU A 31 -8.55 -4.22 2.63
N ASP A 32 -8.95 -3.83 1.41
CA ASP A 32 -10.32 -3.95 0.91
C ASP A 32 -10.72 -5.40 0.57
N GLY A 33 -9.80 -6.36 0.63
CA GLY A 33 -10.04 -7.76 0.26
C GLY A 33 -10.25 -7.99 -1.23
N ARG A 34 -9.91 -7.01 -2.09
CA ARG A 34 -10.10 -7.04 -3.55
C ARG A 34 -8.86 -7.51 -4.32
N THR A 35 -7.78 -7.83 -3.62
CA THR A 35 -6.53 -8.30 -4.21
C THR A 35 -6.64 -9.75 -4.69
N LYS A 36 -6.12 -10.03 -5.89
CA LYS A 36 -6.04 -11.39 -6.44
C LYS A 36 -5.18 -12.29 -5.55
N LEU A 37 -5.57 -13.56 -5.37
CA LEU A 37 -4.87 -14.52 -4.50
C LEU A 37 -3.34 -14.55 -4.70
N LYS A 38 -2.86 -14.56 -5.96
CA LYS A 38 -1.43 -14.54 -6.29
C LYS A 38 -0.71 -13.29 -5.76
N THR A 39 -1.39 -12.15 -5.79
CA THR A 39 -0.84 -10.88 -5.29
C THR A 39 -0.91 -10.84 -3.76
N THR A 40 -1.99 -11.36 -3.16
CA THR A 40 -2.14 -11.51 -1.70
C THR A 40 -0.97 -12.30 -1.11
N ILE A 41 -0.64 -13.46 -1.67
CA ILE A 41 0.48 -14.30 -1.21
C ILE A 41 1.81 -13.54 -1.29
N LYS A 42 2.04 -12.78 -2.37
CA LYS A 42 3.27 -11.97 -2.52
C LYS A 42 3.35 -10.88 -1.47
N LEU A 43 2.24 -10.19 -1.23
CA LEU A 43 2.15 -9.13 -0.23
C LEU A 43 2.38 -9.68 1.18
N GLU A 44 1.74 -10.79 1.53
CA GLU A 44 1.92 -11.44 2.83
C GLU A 44 3.35 -11.94 3.05
N SER A 45 3.96 -12.52 2.01
CA SER A 45 5.39 -12.86 2.04
C SER A 45 6.27 -11.62 2.23
N HIS A 46 5.95 -10.50 1.59
CA HIS A 46 6.64 -9.23 1.84
C HIS A 46 6.47 -8.76 3.28
N PHE A 47 5.25 -8.79 3.84
CA PHE A 47 5.01 -8.39 5.24
C PHE A 47 5.71 -9.30 6.24
N SER A 48 6.00 -10.56 5.86
CA SER A 48 6.80 -11.48 6.67
C SER A 48 8.27 -11.04 6.82
N THR A 49 8.79 -10.24 5.88
CA THR A 49 10.20 -9.82 5.81
C THR A 49 10.41 -8.32 6.02
N CYS A 50 9.40 -7.49 5.75
CA CYS A 50 9.45 -6.04 5.89
C CYS A 50 8.70 -5.58 7.15
N MET A 51 9.45 -5.21 8.18
CA MET A 51 8.88 -4.76 9.46
C MET A 51 8.05 -3.48 9.31
N ASP A 52 8.48 -2.52 8.50
CA ASP A 52 7.72 -1.27 8.33
C ASP A 52 6.38 -1.51 7.62
N CYS A 53 6.36 -2.30 6.53
CA CYS A 53 5.10 -2.61 5.85
C CYS A 53 4.16 -3.42 6.75
N ARG A 54 4.71 -4.26 7.64
CA ARG A 54 3.91 -4.95 8.65
C ARG A 54 3.31 -3.98 9.66
N ALA A 55 4.09 -3.02 10.16
CA ALA A 55 3.63 -2.00 11.09
C ALA A 55 2.52 -1.14 10.46
N ASP A 56 2.77 -0.61 9.25
CA ASP A 56 1.82 0.20 8.48
C ASP A 56 0.47 -0.54 8.33
N ILE A 57 0.48 -1.85 8.02
CA ILE A 57 -0.75 -2.65 7.87
C ILE A 57 -1.48 -2.89 9.18
N ILE A 58 -0.75 -3.14 10.28
CA ILE A 58 -1.37 -3.35 11.59
C ILE A 58 -2.10 -2.08 12.01
N GLU A 59 -1.44 -0.92 11.87
CA GLU A 59 -2.01 0.39 12.16
C GLU A 59 -3.25 0.65 11.30
N LEU A 60 -3.15 0.47 9.98
CA LEU A 60 -4.30 0.67 9.08
C LEU A 60 -5.46 -0.28 9.40
N LYS A 61 -5.19 -1.55 9.72
CA LYS A 61 -6.23 -2.51 10.13
C LYS A 61 -6.89 -2.11 11.46
N GLN A 62 -6.17 -1.49 12.38
CA GLN A 62 -6.74 -0.98 13.63
C GLN A 62 -7.66 0.22 13.37
N LEU A 63 -7.25 1.14 12.50
CA LEU A 63 -8.08 2.29 12.11
C LEU A 63 -9.38 1.85 11.43
N LEU A 64 -9.31 0.90 10.49
CA LEU A 64 -10.48 0.41 9.76
C LEU A 64 -11.47 -0.39 10.62
N LYS A 65 -11.03 -0.97 11.75
CA LYS A 65 -11.93 -1.64 12.70
C LYS A 65 -12.78 -0.67 13.54
N ASN A 66 -12.37 0.60 13.59
CA ASN A 66 -13.01 1.64 14.40
C ASN A 66 -13.97 2.52 13.57
N ILE A 67 -14.34 2.08 12.37
CA ILE A 67 -15.29 2.71 11.46
C ILE A 67 -16.46 1.75 11.27
#